data_AF-A0A7W1AMW0-F1
#
_entry.id   AF-A0A7W1AMW0-F1
#
_cell.length_a   1.000
_cell.length_b   1.000
_cell.length_c   1.000
_cell.angle_alpha   90.00
_cell.angle_beta   90.00
_cell.angle_gamma   90.00
#
_symmetry.space_group_name_H-M   'P 1'
#
loop_
_entity.id
_entity.type
_entity.pdbx_description
1 polymer ?
#
loop_
_entity_poly.entity_id
_entity_poly.type
_entity_poly.pdbx_seq_one_letter_code
_entity_poly.pdbx_strand_id
1 'polypeptide(L)'
;MKIALAALASVTWLISGNASAALERAAADALMKKDGCAACHAVDKKIIGPSYQDVAAKYRADKDAVAKLSKKVKDGGVGVWGQIPMPPNANIPDADIKELVTWIMTLKK
;
A
#
# COMPACT_ATOMS: atom_id res chain seq x y z
N MET A 1 -45.69 -46.22 7.71
CA MET A 1 -44.37 -46.87 7.84
C MET A 1 -43.50 -46.42 6.68
N LYS A 2 -42.36 -45.78 6.97
CA LYS A 2 -41.24 -45.43 6.08
C LYS A 2 -41.47 -44.33 5.03
N ILE A 3 -41.47 -43.08 5.51
CA ILE A 3 -41.04 -41.93 4.71
C ILE A 3 -39.60 -41.67 5.15
N ALA A 4 -38.61 -41.85 4.26
CA ALA A 4 -37.20 -41.67 4.61
C ALA A 4 -36.45 -40.88 3.53
N LEU A 5 -35.95 -39.73 3.98
CA LEU A 5 -34.79 -38.96 3.53
C LEU A 5 -34.79 -38.36 2.13
N ALA A 6 -35.12 -37.05 2.13
CA ALA A 6 -34.61 -36.08 1.17
C ALA A 6 -33.08 -36.08 1.16
N ALA A 7 -32.49 -36.33 -0.02
CA ALA A 7 -31.09 -36.05 -0.29
C ALA A 7 -30.94 -34.56 -0.60
N LEU A 8 -30.64 -33.76 0.41
CA LEU A 8 -30.09 -32.42 0.22
C LEU A 8 -28.64 -32.57 -0.20
N ALA A 9 -28.38 -32.57 -1.51
CA ALA A 9 -27.05 -32.37 -2.04
C ALA A 9 -26.64 -30.92 -1.75
N SER A 10 -25.93 -30.71 -0.65
CA SER A 10 -25.26 -29.46 -0.33
C SER A 10 -24.15 -29.22 -1.35
N VAL A 11 -24.47 -28.45 -2.39
CA VAL A 11 -23.47 -27.81 -3.25
C VAL A 11 -22.85 -26.67 -2.44
N THR A 12 -21.86 -26.99 -1.61
CA THR A 12 -20.96 -26.00 -1.04
C THR A 12 -20.01 -25.55 -2.14
N TRP A 13 -20.43 -24.53 -2.87
CA TRP A 13 -19.57 -23.82 -3.82
C TRP A 13 -18.49 -23.10 -3.01
N LEU A 14 -17.29 -23.69 -2.95
CA LEU A 14 -16.09 -23.04 -2.43
C LEU A 14 -15.81 -21.83 -3.31
N ILE A 15 -16.11 -20.65 -2.78
CA ILE A 15 -15.76 -19.37 -3.40
C ILE A 15 -14.23 -19.35 -3.44
N SER A 16 -13.69 -19.50 -4.66
CA SER A 16 -12.27 -19.33 -4.92
C SER A 16 -11.92 -17.86 -4.71
N GLY A 17 -11.33 -17.54 -3.56
CA GLY A 17 -10.80 -16.23 -3.26
C GLY A 17 -9.57 -15.94 -4.12
N ASN A 18 -9.77 -15.29 -5.26
CA ASN A 18 -8.70 -14.63 -6.00
C ASN A 18 -8.22 -13.40 -5.21
N ALA A 19 -7.43 -13.63 -4.16
CA ALA A 19 -6.75 -12.57 -3.42
C ALA A 19 -5.48 -12.13 -4.18
N SER A 20 -5.67 -11.42 -5.28
CA SER A 20 -4.67 -10.41 -5.68
C SER A 20 -5.07 -9.11 -5.01
N ALA A 21 -5.08 -9.10 -3.67
CA ALA A 21 -5.55 -7.96 -2.90
C ALA A 21 -4.43 -6.92 -2.86
N ALA A 22 -4.65 -5.79 -3.52
CA ALA A 22 -4.00 -4.56 -3.11
C ALA A 22 -4.16 -4.41 -1.59
N LEU A 23 -3.10 -3.96 -0.91
CA LEU A 23 -3.13 -3.78 0.55
C LEU A 23 -4.40 -3.02 0.95
N GLU A 24 -5.25 -3.63 1.77
CA GLU A 24 -6.45 -2.96 2.27
C GLU A 24 -6.04 -1.69 3.03
N ARG A 25 -6.84 -0.62 2.92
CA ARG A 25 -6.48 0.69 3.48
C ARG A 25 -6.14 0.63 4.97
N ALA A 26 -6.87 -0.18 5.74
CA ALA A 26 -6.59 -0.36 7.16
C ALA A 26 -5.22 -0.99 7.44
N ALA A 27 -4.79 -1.93 6.60
CA ALA A 27 -3.49 -2.56 6.71
C ALA A 27 -2.36 -1.60 6.28
N ALA A 28 -2.60 -0.78 5.25
CA ALA A 28 -1.69 0.30 4.87
C ALA A 28 -1.50 1.32 6.00
N ASP A 29 -2.59 1.75 6.62
CA ASP A 29 -2.55 2.69 7.74
C ASP A 29 -1.81 2.09 8.95
N ALA A 30 -1.96 0.78 9.21
CA ALA A 30 -1.22 0.08 10.26
C ALA A 30 0.28 0.00 9.96
N LEU A 31 0.63 -0.34 8.71
CA LEU A 31 2.02 -0.45 8.26
C LEU A 31 2.73 0.92 8.29
N MET A 32 2.06 1.97 7.81
CA MET A 32 2.55 3.36 7.92
C MET A 32 2.83 3.81 9.35
N LYS A 33 1.99 3.38 10.31
CA LYS A 33 2.17 3.70 11.73
C LYS A 33 3.32 2.89 12.33
N LYS A 34 3.36 1.58 12.04
CA LYS A 34 4.44 0.67 12.47
C LYS A 34 5.80 1.19 12.05
N ASP A 35 5.90 1.66 10.80
CA ASP A 35 7.16 2.07 10.18
C ASP A 35 7.41 3.59 10.25
N GLY A 36 6.60 4.33 11.01
CA GLY A 36 6.80 5.75 11.29
C GLY A 36 6.51 6.70 10.12
N CYS A 37 6.05 6.21 8.96
CA CYS A 37 5.79 7.03 7.78
C CYS A 37 4.74 8.12 8.03
N ALA A 38 3.77 7.82 8.91
CA ALA A 38 2.68 8.73 9.29
C ALA A 38 3.13 10.01 10.02
N ALA A 39 4.38 10.07 10.50
CA ALA A 39 4.91 11.28 11.15
C ALA A 39 5.17 12.42 10.14
N CYS A 40 5.46 12.08 8.89
CA CYS A 40 5.87 13.05 7.86
C CYS A 40 4.93 13.09 6.65
N HIS A 41 4.13 12.05 6.45
CA HIS A 41 3.24 11.90 5.30
C HIS A 41 1.82 11.58 5.74
N ALA A 42 0.85 12.09 4.98
CA ALA A 42 -0.54 11.67 5.04
C ALA A 42 -1.01 11.23 3.66
N VAL A 43 -2.18 10.60 3.63
CA VAL A 43 -2.79 10.10 2.41
C VAL A 43 -3.13 11.23 1.45
N ASP A 44 -3.78 12.27 1.97
CA ASP A 44 -4.55 13.28 1.22
C ASP A 44 -4.04 14.71 1.37
N LYS A 45 -3.12 14.96 2.30
CA LYS A 45 -2.55 16.27 2.57
C LYS A 45 -1.05 16.22 2.83
N LYS A 46 -0.41 17.35 2.57
CA LYS A 46 1.00 17.57 2.93
C LYS A 46 1.12 17.74 4.45
N ILE A 47 2.08 17.04 5.07
CA ILE A 47 2.50 17.30 6.46
C ILE A 47 3.90 17.94 6.39
N ILE A 48 4.94 17.11 6.28
CA ILE A 48 6.31 17.54 5.98
C ILE A 48 6.61 17.15 4.53
N GLY A 49 6.44 15.85 4.24
CA GLY A 49 6.46 15.31 2.89
C GLY A 49 5.14 15.52 2.14
N PRO A 50 5.13 15.28 0.82
CA PRO A 50 3.92 15.32 0.00
C PRO A 50 2.84 14.34 0.51
N SER A 51 1.59 14.58 0.13
CA SER A 51 0.55 13.58 0.30
C SER A 51 0.85 12.36 -0.58
N TYR A 52 0.42 11.16 -0.15
CA TYR A 52 0.58 9.97 -0.97
C TYR A 52 -0.24 10.03 -2.26
N GLN A 53 -1.39 10.69 -2.25
CA GLN A 53 -2.16 10.97 -3.47
C GLN A 53 -1.36 11.83 -4.47
N ASP A 54 -0.63 12.85 -4.00
CA ASP A 54 0.21 13.67 -4.88
C ASP A 54 1.41 12.85 -5.43
N VAL A 55 2.00 11.98 -4.62
CA VAL A 55 3.03 11.03 -5.09
C VAL A 55 2.45 10.13 -6.19
N ALA A 56 1.31 9.49 -5.93
CA ALA A 56 0.65 8.64 -6.90
C ALA A 56 0.32 9.40 -8.19
N ALA A 57 -0.20 10.62 -8.09
CA ALA A 57 -0.51 11.47 -9.23
C ALA A 57 0.73 11.82 -10.06
N LYS A 58 1.85 12.21 -9.42
CA LYS A 58 3.10 12.57 -10.09
C LYS A 58 3.72 11.40 -10.85
N TYR A 59 3.68 10.19 -10.29
CA TYR A 59 4.37 9.02 -10.83
C TYR A 59 3.45 8.04 -11.60
N ARG A 60 2.16 8.36 -11.78
CA ARG A 60 1.14 7.46 -12.36
C ARG A 60 1.52 6.86 -13.73
N ALA A 61 2.26 7.60 -14.56
CA ALA A 61 2.67 7.15 -15.89
C ALA A 61 4.04 6.42 -15.90
N ASP A 62 4.75 6.37 -14.78
CA ASP A 62 6.06 5.76 -14.67
C ASP A 62 5.92 4.27 -14.32
N LYS A 63 6.25 3.39 -15.27
CA LYS A 63 6.19 1.93 -15.09
C LYS A 63 7.18 1.41 -14.04
N ASP A 64 8.22 2.19 -13.75
CA ASP A 64 9.24 1.84 -12.76
C ASP A 64 9.01 2.56 -11.42
N ALA A 65 7.87 3.25 -11.25
CA ALA A 65 7.58 4.08 -10.08
C ALA A 65 7.81 3.32 -8.78
N VAL A 66 7.32 2.09 -8.67
CA VAL A 66 7.44 1.29 -7.44
C VAL A 66 8.91 1.05 -7.08
N ALA A 67 9.76 0.67 -8.05
CA ALA A 67 11.17 0.43 -7.80
C ALA A 67 11.92 1.72 -7.43
N LYS A 68 11.71 2.80 -8.20
CA LYS A 68 12.34 4.11 -7.97
C LYS A 68 11.96 4.70 -6.61
N LEU A 69 10.68 4.66 -6.27
CA LEU A 69 10.16 5.18 -5.01
C LEU A 69 10.59 4.33 -3.83
N SER A 70 10.61 3.00 -3.96
CA SER A 70 11.12 2.12 -2.89
C SER A 70 12.58 2.43 -2.57
N LYS A 71 13.42 2.59 -3.60
CA LYS A 71 14.82 3.03 -3.43
C LYS A 71 14.90 4.41 -2.78
N LYS A 72 14.06 5.36 -3.22
CA LYS A 72 14.01 6.71 -2.63
C LYS A 72 13.64 6.70 -1.16
N VAL A 73 12.71 5.83 -0.75
CA VAL A 73 12.31 5.67 0.67
C VAL A 73 13.46 5.06 1.46
N LYS A 74 14.12 4.03 0.95
CA LYS A 74 15.25 3.37 1.63
C LYS A 74 16.43 4.31 1.83
N ASP A 75 16.84 5.00 0.78
CA ASP A 75 18.06 5.82 0.77
C ASP A 75 17.82 7.27 1.19
N GLY A 76 16.56 7.71 1.20
CA GLY A 76 16.17 9.08 1.45
C GLY A 76 16.51 10.05 0.31
N GLY A 77 16.54 11.33 0.66
CA GLY A 77 17.08 12.41 -0.17
C GLY A 77 16.14 13.60 -0.32
N VAL A 78 16.51 14.52 -1.21
CA VAL A 78 15.96 15.89 -1.27
C VAL A 78 15.70 16.34 -2.72
N GLY A 79 15.02 17.46 -2.92
CA GLY A 79 14.93 18.18 -4.20
C GLY A 79 13.63 17.97 -4.98
N VAL A 80 13.06 16.75 -4.98
CA VAL A 80 11.86 16.43 -5.78
C VAL A 80 10.62 17.21 -5.34
N TRP A 81 10.49 17.44 -4.03
CA TRP A 81 9.31 18.04 -3.39
C TRP A 81 9.65 19.31 -2.60
N GLY A 82 10.90 19.79 -2.71
CA GLY A 82 11.43 20.92 -1.96
C GLY A 82 12.80 20.63 -1.34
N GLN A 83 13.22 21.53 -0.45
CA GLN A 83 14.56 21.53 0.17
C GLN A 83 14.62 20.74 1.48
N ILE A 84 13.49 20.25 2.00
CA ILE A 84 13.47 19.41 3.20
C ILE A 84 13.86 17.98 2.79
N PRO A 85 14.96 17.42 3.32
CA PRO A 85 15.36 16.05 3.03
C PRO A 85 14.44 15.05 3.72
N MET A 86 14.09 13.96 3.03
CA MET A 86 13.58 12.75 3.66
C MET A 86 14.78 11.92 4.15
N PRO A 87 14.92 11.64 5.46
CA PRO A 87 16.01 10.81 5.96
C PRO A 87 15.97 9.39 5.36
N PRO A 88 17.12 8.69 5.26
CA PRO A 88 17.14 7.28 4.87
C PRO A 88 16.33 6.42 5.85
N ASN A 89 15.49 5.55 5.34
CA ASN A 89 14.71 4.60 6.14
C ASN A 89 15.37 3.21 6.15
N ALA A 90 16.67 3.18 6.44
CA ALA A 90 17.50 1.97 6.31
C ALA A 90 17.02 0.79 7.17
N ASN A 91 16.38 1.09 8.30
CA ASN A 91 15.91 0.09 9.27
C ASN A 91 14.54 -0.52 8.90
N ILE A 92 13.80 0.05 7.94
CA ILE A 92 12.52 -0.51 7.48
C ILE A 92 12.82 -1.67 6.53
N PRO A 93 12.19 -2.84 6.68
CA PRO A 93 12.31 -3.95 5.73
C PRO A 93 11.94 -3.53 4.30
N ASP A 94 12.68 -4.04 3.32
CA ASP A 94 12.42 -3.69 1.90
C ASP A 94 11.05 -4.17 1.43
N ALA A 95 10.54 -5.26 2.02
CA ALA A 95 9.21 -5.79 1.77
C ALA A 95 8.13 -4.77 2.15
N ASP A 96 8.18 -4.24 3.37
CA ASP A 96 7.23 -3.26 3.89
C ASP A 96 7.23 -1.97 3.08
N ILE A 97 8.43 -1.48 2.70
CA ILE A 97 8.57 -0.32 1.81
C ILE A 97 7.89 -0.59 0.48
N LYS A 98 8.20 -1.73 -0.16
CA LYS A 98 7.64 -2.08 -1.47
C LYS A 98 6.12 -2.23 -1.40
N GLU A 99 5.61 -2.82 -0.33
CA GLU A 99 4.18 -3.01 -0.11
C GLU A 99 3.45 -1.67 0.03
N LEU A 100 3.94 -0.76 0.89
CA LEU A 100 3.39 0.59 1.04
C LEU A 100 3.49 1.39 -0.26
N VAL A 101 4.63 1.38 -0.95
CA VAL A 101 4.79 2.12 -2.20
C VAL A 101 3.84 1.59 -3.27
N THR A 102 3.67 0.28 -3.37
CA THR A 102 2.71 -0.33 -4.30
C THR A 102 1.29 0.14 -3.99
N TRP A 103 0.90 0.15 -2.71
CA TRP A 103 -0.39 0.68 -2.29
C TRP A 103 -0.56 2.17 -2.60
N ILE A 104 0.46 3.00 -2.33
CA ILE A 104 0.47 4.43 -2.64
C ILE A 104 0.15 4.65 -4.13
N MET A 105 0.75 3.87 -5.02
CA MET A 105 0.52 4.01 -6.47
C MET A 105 -0.92 3.71 -6.92
N THR A 106 -1.74 3.06 -6.09
CA THR A 106 -3.17 2.85 -6.37
C THR A 106 -4.03 4.08 -6.05
N LEU A 107 -3.50 5.02 -5.27
CA LEU A 107 -4.27 6.15 -4.76
C LEU A 107 -4.60 7.17 -5.84
N LYS A 108 -5.83 7.69 -5.76
CA LYS A 108 -6.31 8.80 -6.58
C LYS A 108 -6.55 10.00 -5.68
N LYS A 109 -6.27 11.18 -6.21
CA LYS A 109 -6.68 12.45 -5.62
C LYS A 109 -8.16 12.68 -5.90
#